data_AF-A0A966XCW0-F1
#
_entry.id   AF-A0A966XCW0-F1
#
_cell.length_a   1.000
_cell.length_b   1.000
_cell.length_c   1.000
_cell.angle_alpha   90.00
_cell.angle_beta   90.00
_cell.angle_gamma   90.00
#
_symmetry.space_group_name_H-M   'P 1'
#
loop_
_entity.id
_entity.type
_entity.pdbx_description
1 polymer ?
#
loop_
_entity_poly.entity_id
_entity_poly.type
_entity_poly.pdbx_seq_one_letter_code
_entity_poly.pdbx_strand_id
1 'polypeptide(L)' 'MDHQSSSRQVTPDCLVLTSLVGTPISAQNLIRGFKRLRERAGLPADTRIHDIRHGSASHLIADGDIATASRILGHSNAY' A
#
# COMPACT_ATOMS: atom_id res chain seq x y z
N MET A 1 10.59 30.75 -8.40
CA MET A 1 11.01 29.88 -7.27
C MET A 1 10.65 28.48 -7.65
N ASP A 2 11.53 27.88 -8.43
CA ASP A 2 11.31 26.64 -9.16
C ASP A 2 11.55 25.45 -8.23
N HIS A 3 10.48 24.70 -7.96
CA HIS A 3 10.55 23.45 -7.24
C HIS A 3 11.11 22.39 -8.21
N GLN A 4 12.43 22.30 -8.30
CA GLN A 4 13.15 21.23 -9.00
C GLN A 4 12.84 19.90 -8.29
N SER A 5 11.76 19.24 -8.71
CA SER A 5 11.48 17.84 -8.35
C SER A 5 12.58 16.95 -8.90
N SER A 6 13.52 16.57 -8.02
CA SER A 6 14.56 15.58 -8.32
C SER A 6 13.90 14.22 -8.60
N SER A 7 13.73 13.87 -9.88
CA SER A 7 13.25 12.57 -10.30
C SER A 7 14.35 11.53 -10.09
N ARG A 8 14.38 10.92 -8.91
CA ARG A 8 15.27 9.79 -8.61
C ARG A 8 14.97 8.67 -9.62
N GLN A 9 15.92 8.37 -10.50
CA GLN A 9 15.78 7.27 -11.45
C GLN A 9 15.58 5.95 -10.68
N VAL A 10 14.47 5.27 -10.94
CA VAL A 10 14.14 3.98 -10.34
C VAL A 10 14.82 2.89 -11.16
N THR A 11 16.00 2.46 -10.72
CA THR A 11 16.67 1.28 -11.28
C THR A 11 16.11 0.00 -10.66
N PRO A 12 16.20 -1.17 -11.34
CA PRO A 12 15.74 -2.45 -10.79
C PRO A 12 16.36 -2.77 -9.43
N ASP A 13 17.63 -2.44 -9.22
CA ASP A 13 18.36 -2.65 -7.95
C ASP A 13 17.85 -1.76 -6.81
N CYS A 14 17.06 -0.72 -7.10
CA CYS A 14 16.41 0.15 -6.11
C CYS A 14 14.99 -0.32 -5.74
N LEU A 15 14.50 -1.43 -6.30
CA LEU A 15 13.15 -1.94 -6.08
C LEU A 15 13.16 -3.16 -5.17
N VAL A 16 12.40 -3.10 -4.07
CA VAL A 16 12.15 -4.27 -3.21
C VAL A 16 11.19 -5.25 -3.87
N LEU A 17 10.26 -4.74 -4.69
CA LEU A 17 9.28 -5.53 -5.43
C LEU A 17 9.29 -5.14 -6.91
N THR A 18 9.43 -6.14 -7.77
CA THR A 18 9.47 -5.97 -9.22
C THR A 18 8.42 -6.84 -9.91
N SER A 19 8.08 -6.46 -11.13
CA SER A 19 7.42 -7.36 -12.08
C SER A 19 8.37 -8.49 -12.47
N LEU A 20 7.86 -9.48 -13.20
CA LEU A 20 8.64 -10.61 -13.72
C LEU A 20 9.78 -10.19 -14.67
N VAL A 21 9.72 -8.97 -15.21
CA VAL A 21 10.74 -8.41 -16.12
C VAL A 21 11.62 -7.35 -15.44
N GLY A 22 11.59 -7.26 -14.09
CA GLY A 22 12.45 -6.36 -13.32
C GLY A 22 12.01 -4.89 -13.30
N THR A 23 10.80 -4.58 -13.77
CA THR A 23 10.25 -3.22 -13.76
C THR A 23 9.38 -2.97 -12.53
N PRO A 24 9.11 -1.70 -12.16
CA PRO A 24 8.12 -1.39 -11.13
C PRO A 24 6.78 -2.06 -11.42
N ILE A 25 6.15 -2.61 -10.39
CA ILE A 25 4.79 -3.16 -10.51
C ILE A 25 3.81 -2.00 -10.70
N SER A 26 3.07 -2.00 -11.81
CA SER A 26 2.00 -1.03 -12.01
C SER A 26 0.84 -1.27 -11.04
N ALA A 27 0.18 -0.20 -10.59
CA ALA A 27 -0.96 -0.30 -9.69
C ALA A 27 -2.07 -1.23 -10.22
N GLN A 28 -2.31 -1.23 -11.54
CA GLN A 28 -3.29 -2.10 -12.19
C GLN A 28 -2.91 -3.58 -12.08
N ASN A 29 -1.64 -3.92 -12.26
CA ASN A 29 -1.15 -5.30 -12.13
C ASN A 29 -1.23 -5.79 -10.69
N LEU A 30 -0.92 -4.92 -9.73
CA LEU A 30 -1.09 -5.19 -8.31
C LEU A 30 -2.57 -5.47 -7.97
N ILE A 31 -3.48 -4.61 -8.42
CA ILE A 31 -4.93 -4.79 -8.20
C ILE A 31 -5.44 -6.08 -8.86
N ARG A 32 -4.98 -6.40 -10.08
CA ARG A 32 -5.34 -7.66 -10.75
C ARG A 32 -4.86 -8.88 -9.96
N GLY A 33 -3.63 -8.83 -9.43
CA GLY A 33 -3.10 -9.86 -8.53
C GLY A 33 -3.95 -10.02 -7.28
N PHE A 34 -4.31 -8.90 -6.64
CA PHE A 34 -5.15 -8.88 -5.46
C PHE A 34 -6.54 -9.50 -5.70
N LYS A 35 -7.21 -9.17 -6.81
CA LYS A 35 -8.52 -9.76 -7.16
C LYS A 35 -8.47 -11.29 -7.21
N ARG A 36 -7.41 -11.86 -7.81
CA ARG A 36 -7.21 -13.32 -7.86
C ARG A 36 -6.99 -13.93 -6.49
N LEU A 37 -6.22 -13.26 -5.61
CA LEU A 37 -6.02 -13.72 -4.24
C LEU A 37 -7.31 -13.67 -3.43
N ARG A 38 -8.09 -12.60 -3.58
CA ARG A 38 -9.39 -12.41 -2.94
C ARG A 38 -10.38 -13.51 -3.32
N GLU A 39 -10.48 -13.84 -4.60
CA GLU A 39 -11.32 -14.94 -5.09
C GLU A 39 -10.90 -16.29 -4.49
N ARG A 40 -9.59 -16.55 -4.45
CA ARG A 40 -9.05 -17.77 -3.83
C ARG A 40 -9.28 -17.83 -2.31
N ALA A 41 -9.33 -16.69 -1.65
CA ALA A 41 -9.63 -16.57 -0.22
C ALA A 41 -11.13 -16.61 0.09
N GLY A 42 -12.01 -16.69 -0.92
CA GLY A 42 -13.46 -16.68 -0.73
C GLY A 42 -14.02 -15.34 -0.23
N LEU A 43 -13.28 -14.25 -0.41
CA LEU A 43 -13.67 -12.94 0.09
C LEU A 43 -14.67 -12.23 -0.86
N PRO A 44 -15.54 -11.37 -0.31
CA PRO A 44 -16.50 -10.58 -1.10
C PRO A 44 -15.88 -9.77 -2.25
N ALA A 45 -16.63 -9.61 -3.35
CA ALA A 45 -16.14 -8.95 -4.55
C ALA A 45 -15.94 -7.43 -4.42
N ASP A 46 -16.46 -6.83 -3.35
CA ASP A 46 -16.28 -5.44 -2.97
C ASP A 46 -15.06 -5.21 -2.07
N THR A 47 -14.45 -6.25 -1.51
CA THR A 47 -13.21 -6.13 -0.73
C THR A 47 -12.09 -5.58 -1.61
N ARG A 48 -11.51 -4.45 -1.17
CA ARG A 48 -10.46 -3.68 -1.84
C ARG A 48 -9.13 -3.86 -1.13
N ILE A 49 -8.04 -3.60 -1.86
CA ILE A 49 -6.69 -3.65 -1.29
C ILE A 49 -6.47 -2.63 -0.18
N HIS A 50 -7.19 -1.49 -0.22
CA HIS A 50 -7.15 -0.47 0.83
C HIS A 50 -7.82 -0.92 2.13
N ASP A 51 -8.74 -1.87 2.07
CA ASP A 51 -9.44 -2.37 3.25
C ASP A 51 -8.49 -3.16 4.16
N ILE A 52 -7.40 -3.71 3.62
CA ILE A 52 -6.31 -4.31 4.42
C ILE A 52 -5.66 -3.26 5.31
N ARG A 53 -5.34 -2.09 4.75
CA ARG A 53 -4.76 -0.97 5.51
C ARG A 53 -5.77 -0.48 6.54
N HIS A 54 -7.05 -0.37 6.17
CA HIS A 54 -8.10 0.07 7.08
C HIS A 54 -8.32 -0.93 8.24
N GLY A 55 -8.37 -2.23 7.95
CA GLY A 55 -8.48 -3.27 8.98
C GLY A 55 -7.30 -3.28 9.95
N SER A 56 -6.08 -3.07 9.44
CA SER A 56 -4.88 -2.92 10.28
C SER A 56 -4.96 -1.70 11.19
N ALA A 57 -5.45 -0.57 10.65
CA ALA A 57 -5.70 0.64 11.43
C ALA A 57 -6.70 0.39 12.56
N SER A 58 -7.85 -0.21 12.24
CA SER A 58 -8.89 -0.52 13.22
C SER A 58 -8.40 -1.46 14.32
N HIS A 59 -7.58 -2.44 13.97
CA HIS A 59 -6.99 -3.36 14.95
C HIS A 59 -6.01 -2.66 15.89
N LEU A 60 -5.14 -1.79 15.36
CA LEU A 60 -4.21 -0.99 16.16
C LEU A 60 -4.93 0.02 17.06
N ILE A 61 -6.03 0.60 16.58
CA ILE A 61 -6.87 1.50 17.38
C ILE A 61 -7.58 0.74 18.50
N ALA A 62 -8.06 -0.48 18.23
CA ALA A 62 -8.70 -1.31 19.24
C ALA A 62 -7.75 -1.71 20.39
N ASP A 63 -6.44 -1.81 20.10
CA ASP A 63 -5.38 -2.04 21.09
C ASP A 63 -5.01 -0.76 21.89
N GLY A 64 -5.61 0.39 21.54
CA GLY A 64 -5.62 1.61 22.35
C GLY A 64 -4.60 2.68 21.97
N ASP A 65 -3.76 2.47 20.95
CA ASP A 65 -2.74 3.45 20.56
C ASP A 65 -3.00 4.09 19.19
N ILE A 66 -3.91 5.07 19.19
CA ILE A 66 -4.28 5.87 18.02
C ILE A 66 -3.06 6.63 17.46
N ALA A 67 -2.13 7.06 18.31
CA ALA A 67 -0.93 7.77 17.89
C ALA A 67 0.02 6.85 17.12
N THR A 68 0.22 5.61 17.61
CA THR A 68 0.98 4.58 16.90
C THR A 68 0.29 4.13 15.62
N ALA A 69 -1.03 3.96 15.62
CA ALA A 69 -1.78 3.66 14.41
C ALA A 69 -1.58 4.75 13.34
N SER A 70 -1.70 6.03 13.71
CA SER A 70 -1.47 7.16 12.79
C SER A 70 -0.04 7.19 12.23
N ARG A 71 0.96 6.98 13.09
CA ARG A 71 2.38 6.93 12.69
C ARG A 71 2.68 5.77 11.74
N ILE A 72 2.12 4.58 11.99
CA ILE A 72 2.26 3.40 11.13
C ILE A 72 1.57 3.60 9.77
N LEU A 73 0.42 4.28 9.76
CA LEU A 73 -0.34 4.54 8.53
C LEU A 73 0.24 5.69 7.69
N GLY A 74 1.15 6.47 8.28
CA GLY A 74 1.83 7.58 7.62
C GLY A 74 0.90 8.76 7.34
N HIS A 75 -0.10 8.98 8.19
CA HIS A 75 -0.94 10.18 8.09
C HIS A 75 -0.14 11.39 8.53
N SER A 76 0.09 12.35 7.62
CA SER A 76 0.85 13.58 7.90
C SER A 76 0.15 14.55 8.87
N ASN A 77 -1.04 14.22 9.39
CA ASN A 77 -1.72 15.05 10.37
C ASN A 77 -2.54 14.19 11.34
N ALA A 78 -2.07 14.08 12.58
CA ALA A 78 -2.82 13.56 13.71
C ALA A 78 -2.67 14.50 14.91
N TYR A 79 -3.03 15.76 14.69
CA TYR A 79 -3.35 16.70 15.75
C TYR A 79 -4.86 16.99 15.71
#